data_AF-A0A534Z5X0-F1
#
_entry.id   AF-A0A534Z5X0-F1
#
_cell.length_a   1.000
_cell.length_b   1.000
_cell.length_c   1.000
_cell.angle_alpha   90.00
_cell.angle_beta   90.00
_cell.angle_gamma   90.00
#
_symmetry.space_group_name_H-M   'P 1'
#
loop_
_entity.id
_entity.type
_entity.pdbx_description
1 polymer ?
#
loop_
_entity_poly.entity_id
_entity_poly.type
_entity_poly.pdbx_seq_one_letter_code
_entity_poly.pdbx_strand_id
1 'polypeptide(L)'
;MPNRMQMTNGIRAERAALIGLPRAYVWFSHHRGATVELPGKSHHLTIGFPLTAARAVICAIALHEQDDGAPVISGCLRLLASPRDAEPARLVFTGRAQARLARQDAESLAGETLVSIADCILFEELLESVA
;
A
#
# COMPACT_ATOMS: atom_id res chain seq x y z
N MET A 1 34.14 4.99 19.46
CA MET A 1 32.95 4.11 19.48
C MET A 1 32.16 4.35 18.20
N PRO A 2 32.01 3.39 17.29
CA PRO A 2 31.24 3.63 16.09
C PRO A 2 29.75 3.63 16.45
N ASN A 3 29.10 4.74 16.10
CA ASN A 3 27.68 4.96 16.23
C ASN A 3 26.95 3.83 15.48
N ARG A 4 26.30 2.94 16.22
CA ARG A 4 25.42 1.91 15.66
C ARG A 4 24.24 2.66 15.05
N MET A 5 24.37 3.05 13.78
CA MET A 5 23.22 3.27 12.92
C MET A 5 22.42 1.96 13.00
N GLN A 6 21.39 1.94 13.84
CA GLN A 6 20.40 0.88 13.80
C GLN A 6 19.90 0.86 12.35
N MET A 7 20.31 -0.16 11.60
CA MET A 7 19.63 -0.51 10.36
C MET A 7 18.21 -0.88 10.77
N THR A 8 17.33 0.12 10.77
CA THR A 8 15.91 -0.08 11.00
C THR A 8 15.45 -1.03 9.91
N ASN A 9 15.06 -2.25 10.31
CA ASN A 9 14.70 -3.35 9.42
C ASN A 9 13.61 -2.90 8.44
N GLY A 10 14.02 -2.45 7.25
CA GLY A 10 13.10 -2.08 6.20
C GLY A 10 12.35 -3.32 5.72
N ILE A 11 11.02 -3.21 5.65
CA ILE A 11 10.14 -4.25 5.12
C ILE A 11 9.80 -3.93 3.68
N ARG A 12 9.66 -4.97 2.85
CA ARG A 12 9.30 -4.84 1.44
C ARG A 12 8.33 -5.96 1.08
N ALA A 13 7.22 -5.59 0.44
CA ALA A 13 6.30 -6.52 -0.17
C ALA A 13 6.03 -6.08 -1.61
N GLU A 14 5.70 -7.04 -2.46
CA GLU A 14 5.44 -6.79 -3.86
C GLU A 14 4.46 -7.81 -4.42
N ARG A 15 3.59 -7.37 -5.33
CA ARG A 15 2.74 -8.25 -6.14
C ARG A 15 2.45 -7.66 -7.51
N ALA A 16 2.06 -8.54 -8.44
CA ALA A 16 1.39 -8.11 -9.66
C ALA A 16 0.01 -7.53 -9.32
N ALA A 17 -0.40 -6.49 -10.03
CA ALA A 17 -1.68 -5.81 -9.89
C ALA A 17 -2.28 -5.57 -11.28
N LEU A 18 -3.50 -6.05 -11.48
CA LEU A 18 -4.28 -5.83 -12.70
C LEU A 18 -4.99 -4.46 -12.65
N ILE A 19 -4.29 -3.43 -12.18
CA ILE A 19 -4.83 -2.09 -11.92
C ILE A 19 -4.08 -1.08 -12.77
N GLY A 20 -4.83 -0.25 -13.49
CA GLY A 20 -4.26 0.87 -14.24
C GLY A 20 -3.77 2.00 -13.34
N LEU A 21 -2.67 2.67 -13.74
CA LEU A 21 -2.16 3.85 -13.03
C LEU A 21 -3.22 4.95 -12.83
N PRO A 22 -4.04 5.32 -13.84
CA PRO A 22 -5.05 6.37 -13.66
C PRO A 22 -6.07 6.00 -12.59
N ARG A 23 -6.52 4.73 -12.58
CA ARG A 23 -7.51 4.24 -11.61
C ARG A 23 -6.97 4.28 -10.19
N ALA A 24 -5.74 3.79 -9.98
CA ALA A 24 -5.10 3.86 -8.68
C ALA A 24 -4.93 5.31 -8.20
N TYR A 25 -4.55 6.23 -9.09
CA TYR A 25 -4.45 7.65 -8.73
C TYR A 25 -5.79 8.24 -8.28
N VAL A 26 -6.87 7.97 -9.01
CA VAL A 26 -8.23 8.43 -8.66
C VAL A 26 -8.63 7.88 -7.29
N TRP A 27 -8.44 6.58 -7.06
CA TRP A 27 -8.79 5.93 -5.80
C TRP A 27 -8.00 6.52 -4.61
N PHE A 28 -6.68 6.66 -4.72
CA PHE A 28 -5.89 7.29 -3.66
C PHE A 28 -6.27 8.75 -3.47
N SER A 29 -6.61 9.47 -4.54
CA SER A 29 -7.01 10.87 -4.46
C SER A 29 -8.34 11.02 -3.73
N HIS A 30 -9.30 10.12 -3.99
CA HIS A 30 -10.60 10.10 -3.31
C HIS A 30 -10.44 9.85 -1.80
N HIS A 31 -9.55 8.92 -1.43
CA HIS A 31 -9.37 8.51 -0.04
C HIS A 31 -8.21 9.21 0.69
N ARG A 32 -7.61 10.25 0.10
CA ARG A 32 -6.49 10.97 0.71
C ARG A 32 -6.92 11.63 2.03
N GLY A 33 -6.12 11.45 3.08
CA GLY A 33 -6.43 11.95 4.42
C GLY A 33 -7.63 11.27 5.09
N ALA A 34 -8.25 10.29 4.44
CA ALA A 34 -9.31 9.47 5.01
C ALA A 34 -8.73 8.19 5.64
N THR A 35 -9.57 7.58 6.46
CA THR A 35 -9.35 6.24 7.00
C THR A 35 -10.19 5.26 6.19
N VAL A 36 -9.54 4.32 5.52
CA VAL A 36 -10.19 3.30 4.69
C VAL A 36 -10.18 1.96 5.42
N GLU A 37 -11.34 1.34 5.58
CA GLU A 37 -11.42 -0.03 6.09
C GLU A 37 -11.01 -1.01 4.99
N LEU A 38 -10.07 -1.90 5.32
CA LEU A 38 -9.63 -2.93 4.39
C LEU A 38 -10.41 -4.24 4.64
N PRO A 39 -10.85 -4.94 3.58
CA PRO A 39 -11.54 -6.22 3.74
C PRO A 39 -10.66 -7.26 4.43
N GLY A 40 -11.28 -8.02 5.33
CA GLY A 40 -10.71 -9.24 5.95
C GLY A 40 -10.11 -9.09 7.35
N LYS A 41 -9.79 -7.88 7.84
CA LYS A 41 -9.24 -7.68 9.20
C LYS A 41 -9.71 -6.36 9.81
N SER A 42 -9.66 -6.24 11.14
CA SER A 42 -9.89 -5.00 11.91
C SER A 42 -8.73 -4.00 11.75
N HIS A 43 -8.33 -3.75 10.51
CA HIS A 43 -7.32 -2.76 10.17
C HIS A 43 -7.93 -1.61 9.39
N HIS A 44 -7.37 -0.44 9.61
CA HIS A 44 -7.70 0.73 8.82
C HIS A 44 -6.45 1.35 8.21
N LEU A 45 -6.61 1.86 7.00
CA LEU A 45 -5.54 2.40 6.18
C LEU A 45 -5.67 3.93 6.13
N THR A 46 -4.63 4.63 6.56
CA THR A 46 -4.49 6.05 6.27
C THR A 46 -3.70 6.23 4.98
N ILE A 47 -4.22 7.08 4.10
CA ILE A 47 -3.67 7.31 2.76
C ILE A 47 -3.17 8.75 2.67
N GLY A 48 -1.91 8.92 2.28
CA GLY A 48 -1.31 10.22 2.03
C GLY A 48 -1.74 10.84 0.71
N PHE A 49 -1.09 11.93 0.32
CA PHE A 49 -1.31 12.50 -1.01
C PHE A 49 -0.65 11.62 -2.09
N PRO A 50 -1.39 11.19 -3.12
CA PRO A 50 -0.80 10.47 -4.23
C PRO A 50 0.01 11.41 -5.12
N LEU A 51 1.16 10.93 -5.58
CA LEU A 51 2.04 11.57 -6.55
C LEU A 51 2.07 10.73 -7.82
N THR A 52 2.16 11.38 -8.97
CA THR A 52 2.35 10.71 -10.25
C THR A 52 3.77 10.94 -10.76
N ALA A 53 4.29 9.93 -11.43
CA ALA A 53 5.49 10.00 -12.26
C ALA A 53 5.18 9.33 -13.60
N ALA A 54 6.08 9.46 -14.58
CA ALA A 54 5.85 9.00 -15.95
C ALA A 54 5.33 7.55 -16.08
N ARG A 55 5.72 6.66 -15.16
CA ARG A 55 5.29 5.25 -15.14
C ARG A 55 4.88 4.76 -13.75
N ALA A 56 4.50 5.67 -12.86
CA ALA A 56 4.19 5.30 -11.48
C ALA A 56 3.13 6.18 -10.82
N VAL A 57 2.39 5.57 -9.90
CA VAL A 57 1.65 6.26 -8.85
C VAL A 57 2.29 5.91 -7.52
N ILE A 58 2.56 6.92 -6.71
CA ILE A 58 3.31 6.79 -5.46
C ILE A 58 2.45 7.39 -4.35
N CYS A 59 2.25 6.66 -3.26
CA CYS A 59 1.45 7.13 -2.14
C CYS A 59 2.09 6.72 -0.82
N ALA A 60 2.08 7.61 0.17
CA ALA A 60 2.37 7.21 1.54
C ALA A 60 1.16 6.45 2.10
N ILE A 61 1.40 5.38 2.85
CA ILE A 61 0.35 4.64 3.55
C ILE A 61 0.78 4.32 4.98
N ALA A 62 -0.21 4.20 5.85
CA ALA A 62 -0.05 3.71 7.21
C ALA A 62 -1.21 2.78 7.54
N LEU A 63 -0.90 1.57 8.02
CA LEU A 63 -1.88 0.58 8.45
C LEU A 63 -1.94 0.58 9.96
N HIS A 64 -3.14 0.66 10.50
CA HIS A 64 -3.43 0.73 11.92
C HIS A 64 -4.35 -0.42 12.32
N GLU A 65 -4.21 -0.92 13.54
CA GLU A 65 -5.25 -1.71 14.20
C GLU A 65 -6.32 -0.77 14.76
N GLN A 66 -7.58 -1.23 14.89
CA GLN A 66 -8.71 -0.39 15.34
C GLN A 66 -8.45 0.40 16.63
N ASP A 67 -7.64 -0.13 17.55
CA ASP A 67 -7.39 0.45 18.88
C ASP A 67 -5.98 1.03 19.08
N ASP A 68 -5.07 0.95 18.10
CA ASP A 68 -3.69 1.46 18.23
C ASP A 68 -3.53 2.83 17.54
N GLY A 69 -3.08 3.83 18.30
CA GLY A 69 -2.75 5.15 17.76
C GLY A 69 -1.49 5.15 16.89
N ALA A 70 -0.62 4.14 17.03
CA ALA A 70 0.57 3.97 16.21
C ALA A 70 0.32 2.99 15.05
N PRO A 71 0.88 3.24 13.85
CA PRO A 71 0.74 2.31 12.74
C PRO A 71 1.56 1.02 12.96
N VAL A 72 0.95 -0.11 12.62
CA VAL A 72 1.60 -1.44 12.62
C VAL A 72 2.63 -1.52 11.51
N ILE A 73 2.28 -1.03 10.31
CA ILE A 73 3.22 -0.81 9.21
C ILE A 73 2.98 0.57 8.60
N SER A 74 4.04 1.25 8.19
CA SER A 74 3.95 2.53 7.48
C SER A 74 5.07 2.66 6.46
N GLY A 75 4.79 3.33 5.35
CA GLY A 75 5.77 3.48 4.30
C GLY A 75 5.19 4.02 3.00
N CYS A 76 5.87 3.67 1.92
CA CYS A 76 5.56 4.13 0.59
C CYS A 76 5.06 2.95 -0.26
N LEU A 77 3.88 3.14 -0.83
CA LEU A 77 3.27 2.32 -1.85
C LEU A 77 3.59 2.88 -3.23
N ARG A 78 3.96 2.01 -4.17
CA ARG A 78 4.29 2.36 -5.54
C ARG A 78 3.60 1.39 -6.48
N LEU A 79 2.69 1.89 -7.31
CA LEU A 79 2.18 1.16 -8.46
C LEU A 79 3.03 1.55 -9.67
N LEU A 80 3.69 0.57 -10.27
CA LEU A 80 4.63 0.76 -11.38
C LEU A 80 4.08 0.09 -12.63
N ALA A 81 3.90 0.84 -13.71
CA ALA A 81 3.51 0.23 -15.00
C ALA A 81 4.61 -0.70 -15.51
N SER A 82 4.24 -1.87 -16.04
CA SER A 82 5.21 -2.76 -16.68
C SER A 82 5.84 -2.06 -17.89
N PRO A 83 7.15 -2.26 -18.18
CA PRO A 83 7.76 -1.85 -19.45
C PRO A 83 7.09 -2.45 -20.69
N ARG A 84 6.36 -3.55 -20.54
CA ARG A 84 5.65 -4.25 -21.62
C ARG A 84 4.15 -4.06 -21.44
N ASP A 85 3.46 -3.57 -22.46
CA ASP A 85 2.05 -3.17 -22.38
C ASP A 85 1.09 -4.32 -22.01
N ALA A 86 1.46 -5.57 -22.29
CA ALA A 86 0.64 -6.75 -21.98
C ALA A 86 0.88 -7.33 -20.57
N GLU A 87 1.81 -6.78 -19.79
CA GLU A 87 2.14 -7.28 -18.46
C GLU A 87 1.47 -6.43 -17.36
N PRO A 88 1.02 -7.06 -16.25
CA PRO A 88 0.38 -6.35 -15.17
C PRO A 88 1.33 -5.31 -14.53
N ALA A 89 0.74 -4.24 -13.99
CA ALA A 89 1.48 -3.32 -13.16
C ALA A 89 2.01 -4.03 -11.90
N ARG A 90 3.05 -3.48 -11.29
CA ARG A 90 3.65 -4.00 -10.05
C ARG A 90 3.29 -3.08 -8.90
N LEU A 91 2.62 -3.61 -7.89
CA LEU A 91 2.34 -2.92 -6.65
C LEU A 91 3.43 -3.27 -5.63
N VAL A 92 4.18 -2.27 -5.19
CA VAL A 92 5.36 -2.42 -4.33
C VAL A 92 5.18 -1.57 -3.09
N PHE A 93 5.33 -2.18 -1.93
CA PHE A 93 5.43 -1.48 -0.65
C PHE A 93 6.86 -1.51 -0.14
N THR A 94 7.34 -0.38 0.38
CA THR A 94 8.57 -0.29 1.16
C THR A 94 8.34 0.58 2.37
N GLY A 95 8.68 0.07 3.54
CA GLY A 95 8.38 0.78 4.78
C GLY A 95 9.04 0.21 6.01
N ARG A 96 8.41 0.45 7.15
CA ARG A 96 8.81 -0.01 8.47
C ARG A 96 7.62 -0.65 9.15
N ALA A 97 7.92 -1.56 10.06
CA ALA A 97 6.96 -2.13 11.00
C ALA A 97 7.18 -1.56 12.40
N GLN A 98 6.14 -1.66 13.23
CA GLN A 98 6.25 -1.46 14.66
C GLN A 98 7.28 -2.45 15.25
N ALA A 99 8.06 -2.01 16.24
CA ALA A 99 9.23 -2.75 16.74
C ALA A 99 8.93 -4.15 17.30
N ARG A 100 7.68 -4.38 17.75
CA ARG A 100 7.22 -5.66 18.30
C ARG A 100 6.87 -6.71 17.24
N LEU A 101 6.73 -6.31 15.97
CA LEU A 101 6.35 -7.21 14.89
C LEU A 101 7.61 -7.85 14.28
N ALA A 102 7.65 -9.18 14.23
CA ALA A 102 8.75 -9.87 13.57
C ALA A 102 8.78 -9.50 12.08
N ARG A 103 9.98 -9.46 11.49
CA ARG A 103 10.17 -9.02 10.11
C ARG A 103 9.32 -9.83 9.11
N GLN A 104 9.28 -11.15 9.27
CA GLN A 104 8.53 -12.03 8.39
C GLN A 104 7.02 -11.77 8.48
N ASP A 105 6.49 -11.58 9.68
CA ASP A 105 5.09 -11.26 9.90
C ASP A 105 4.75 -9.89 9.31
N ALA A 106 5.66 -8.92 9.42
CA ALA A 106 5.50 -7.60 8.83
C ALA A 106 5.51 -7.63 7.29
N GLU A 107 6.38 -8.44 6.68
CA GLU A 107 6.40 -8.64 5.22
C GLU A 107 5.13 -9.36 4.74
N SER A 108 4.64 -10.34 5.50
CA SER A 108 3.37 -11.03 5.24
C SER A 108 2.19 -10.06 5.32
N LEU A 109 2.09 -9.28 6.40
CA LEU A 109 1.05 -8.27 6.61
C LEU A 109 1.08 -7.20 5.51
N ALA A 110 2.27 -6.74 5.12
CA ALA A 110 2.41 -5.84 3.99
C ALA A 110 1.89 -6.49 2.70
N GLY A 111 2.23 -7.76 2.43
CA GLY A 111 1.71 -8.51 1.30
C GLY A 111 0.19 -8.61 1.27
N GLU A 112 -0.43 -8.96 2.40
CA GLU A 112 -1.88 -9.00 2.57
C GLU A 112 -2.52 -7.61 2.36
N THR A 113 -1.90 -6.56 2.89
CA THR A 113 -2.36 -5.17 2.68
C THR A 113 -2.35 -4.80 1.20
N LEU A 114 -1.34 -5.25 0.44
CA LEU A 114 -1.30 -5.06 -1.02
C LEU A 114 -2.43 -5.83 -1.74
N VAL A 115 -2.89 -6.96 -1.19
CA VAL A 115 -4.06 -7.69 -1.70
C VAL A 115 -5.30 -6.87 -1.49
N SER A 116 -5.60 -6.50 -0.24
CA SER A 116 -6.81 -5.75 0.10
C SER A 116 -6.92 -4.42 -0.64
N ILE A 117 -5.83 -3.64 -0.74
CA ILE A 117 -5.84 -2.37 -1.49
C ILE A 117 -6.19 -2.59 -2.95
N ALA A 118 -5.61 -3.62 -3.57
CA ALA A 118 -5.88 -3.89 -4.98
C ALA A 118 -7.33 -4.31 -5.21
N ASP A 119 -7.86 -5.15 -4.33
CA ASP A 119 -9.24 -5.63 -4.40
C ASP A 119 -10.23 -4.47 -4.21
N CYS A 120 -9.96 -3.53 -3.30
CA CYS A 120 -10.77 -2.31 -3.15
C CYS A 120 -10.82 -1.48 -4.44
N ILE A 121 -9.65 -1.23 -5.05
CA ILE A 121 -9.59 -0.43 -6.29
C ILE A 121 -10.36 -1.11 -7.42
N LEU A 122 -10.20 -2.42 -7.59
CA LEU A 122 -10.89 -3.20 -8.61
C LEU A 122 -12.39 -3.29 -8.36
N PHE A 123 -12.80 -3.44 -7.10
CA PHE A 123 -14.21 -3.52 -6.73
C PHE A 123 -14.94 -2.21 -7.03
N GLU A 124 -14.35 -1.08 -6.66
CA GLU A 124 -14.93 0.23 -6.99
C GLU A 124 -14.96 0.49 -8.51
N GLU A 125 -13.96 0.01 -9.25
CA GLU A 125 -13.97 0.05 -10.72
C GLU A 125 -15.15 -0.74 -11.31
N LEU A 126 -15.40 -1.93 -10.78
CA LEU A 126 -16.54 -2.75 -11.19
C LEU A 126 -17.88 -2.06 -10.87
N LEU A 127 -18.01 -1.47 -9.68
CA LEU A 127 -19.23 -0.74 -9.29
C LEU A 127 -19.51 0.46 -10.19
N GLU A 128 -18.49 1.22 -10.57
CA GLU A 128 -18.65 2.34 -11.50
C GLU A 128 -18.99 1.89 -12.92
N SER A 129 -18.57 0.68 -13.33
CA SER A 129 -18.85 0.17 -14.68
C SER A 129 -20.29 -0.31 -14.90
N VAL A 130 -21.05 -0.54 -13.83
CA VAL A 130 -22.44 -1.06 -13.87
C VAL A 130 -23.49 0.01 -13.53
N ALA A 131 -23.05 1.22 -13.16
CA ALA A 131 -23.92 2.36 -12.82
C ALA A 131 -24.17 3.25 -14.04
#